data_AF-A0A401GF25-F1
#
_entry.id   AF-A0A401GF25-F1
#
_cell.length_a   1.000
_cell.length_b   1.000
_cell.length_c   1.000
_cell.angle_alpha   90.00
_cell.angle_beta   90.00
_cell.angle_gamma   90.00
#
_symmetry.space_group_name_H-M   'P 1'
#
loop_
_entity.id
_entity.type
_entity.pdbx_description
1 polymer ?
#
loop_
_entity_poly.entity_id
_entity_poly.type
_entity_poly.pdbx_seq_one_letter_code
_entity_poly.pdbx_strand_id
1 'polypeptide(L)' 'MVLVDREGYAHEGYAVSGGKPMGVIVRPDHTIGGVMFGVEGMTRYLRGIFASV' A
#
# COMPACT_ATOMS: atom_id res chain seq x y z
N MET A 1 -15.55 0.25 -4.77
CA MET A 1 -15.76 -1.06 -4.11
C MET A 1 -14.81 -1.13 -2.92
N VAL A 2 -15.29 -1.55 -1.75
CA VAL A 2 -14.45 -1.79 -0.55
C VAL A 2 -14.46 -3.28 -0.28
N LEU A 3 -13.28 -3.89 -0.14
CA LEU A 3 -13.13 -5.31 0.21
C LEU A 3 -12.80 -5.43 1.70
N VAL A 4 -13.38 -6.44 2.36
CA VAL A 4 -13.12 -6.74 3.78
C VAL A 4 -12.63 -8.17 3.88
N ASP A 5 -11.47 -8.34 4.49
CA ASP A 5 -10.90 -9.65 4.80
C ASP A 5 -11.59 -10.23 6.04
N ARG A 6 -12.66 -11.01 5.84
CA ARG A 6 -13.50 -11.54 6.92
C ARG A 6 -12.81 -12.62 7.74
N GLU A 7 -12.05 -13.47 7.06
CA GLU A 7 -11.42 -14.66 7.66
C GLU A 7 -9.95 -14.42 8.04
N GLY A 8 -9.41 -13.23 7.74
CA GLY A 8 -8.05 -12.84 8.12
C GLY A 8 -6.94 -13.39 7.21
N TYR A 9 -7.27 -14.19 6.18
CA TYR A 9 -6.27 -14.83 5.33
C TYR A 9 -5.37 -13.83 4.58
N ALA A 10 -5.91 -12.67 4.20
CA ALA A 10 -5.10 -11.66 3.52
C ALA A 10 -4.18 -10.94 4.52
N HIS A 11 -4.69 -10.55 5.69
CA HIS A 11 -3.86 -9.88 6.70
C HIS A 11 -2.77 -10.81 7.25
N GLU A 12 -3.08 -12.09 7.50
CA GLU A 12 -2.10 -13.09 7.91
C GLU A 12 -1.10 -13.38 6.80
N GLY A 13 -1.59 -13.68 5.59
CA GLY A 13 -0.75 -14.04 4.46
C GLY A 13 0.21 -12.93 4.00
N TYR A 14 -0.19 -11.66 4.18
CA TYR A 14 0.66 -10.49 3.88
C TYR A 14 1.32 -9.89 5.11
N ALA A 15 1.29 -10.56 6.27
CA ALA A 15 1.89 -10.11 7.53
C ALA A 15 1.52 -8.66 7.90
N VAL A 16 0.27 -8.28 7.68
CA VAL A 16 -0.24 -6.95 8.02
C VAL A 16 -0.46 -6.88 9.54
N SER A 17 0.32 -6.04 10.21
CA SER A 17 0.15 -5.81 11.65
C SER A 17 -1.18 -5.14 11.93
N GLY A 18 -2.05 -5.79 12.73
CA GLY A 18 -3.39 -5.28 13.07
C GLY A 18 -3.40 -3.93 13.80
N GLY A 19 -2.25 -3.41 14.23
CA GLY A 19 -2.13 -2.11 14.90
C GLY A 19 -1.82 -0.93 13.98
N LYS A 20 -1.44 -1.16 12.71
CA LYS A 20 -1.04 -0.08 11.79
C LYS A 20 -1.51 -0.35 10.37
N PRO A 21 -2.22 0.60 9.73
CA PRO A 21 -2.56 0.48 8.31
C PRO A 21 -1.31 0.34 7.45
N MET A 22 -1.23 -0.75 6.68
CA MET A 22 -0.22 -0.97 5.65
C MET A 22 -0.78 -0.51 4.30
N GLY A 23 -0.04 0.34 3.60
CA GLY A 23 -0.32 0.73 2.22
C GLY A 23 0.64 0.02 1.27
N VAL A 24 0.13 -0.38 0.10
CA VAL A 24 0.92 -0.93 -1.00
C VAL A 24 0.63 -0.14 -2.26
N ILE A 25 1.67 0.35 -2.92
CA ILE A 25 1.53 1.00 -4.22
C ILE A 25 1.78 -0.03 -5.31
N VAL A 26 0.78 -0.27 -6.14
CA VAL A 26 0.88 -1.14 -7.32
C VAL A 26 0.89 -0.25 -8.56
N ARG A 27 1.91 -0.41 -9.40
CA ARG A 27 2.03 0.33 -10.66
C ARG A 27 1.11 -0.26 -11.74
N PRO A 28 0.82 0.47 -12.84
CA PRO A 28 0.02 -0.06 -13.94
C PRO A 28 0.57 -1.33 -14.59
N ASP A 29 1.89 -1.57 -14.47
CA ASP A 29 2.59 -2.77 -14.96
C ASP A 29 2.54 -3.96 -13.98
N HIS A 30 1.68 -3.89 -12.95
CA HIS A 30 1.50 -4.91 -11.91
C HIS A 30 2.68 -5.08 -10.94
N THR A 31 3.71 -4.24 -11.03
CA THR A 31 4.85 -4.29 -10.10
C THR A 31 4.53 -3.53 -8.81
N ILE A 32 5.04 -4.04 -7.67
CA ILE A 32 5.02 -3.31 -6.40
C ILE A 32 6.00 -2.13 -6.48
N GLY A 33 5.47 -0.91 -6.41
CA GLY A 33 6.25 0.32 -6.34
C GLY A 33 6.71 0.68 -4.93
N GLY A 34 5.99 0.21 -3.90
CA GLY A 34 6.39 0.40 -2.52
C GLY A 34 5.40 -0.18 -1.51
N VAL A 35 5.90 -0.43 -0.30
CA VAL A 35 5.12 -0.83 0.89
C VAL A 35 5.41 0.18 1.98
N MET A 36 4.38 0.70 2.65
CA MET A 36 4.54 1.75 3.66
C MET A 36 3.55 1.59 4.82
N PHE A 37 3.89 2.23 5.94
CA PHE A 37 2.98 2.45 7.05
C PHE A 37 2.61 3.93 7.09
N GLY A 38 1.32 4.25 6.98
CA GLY A 38 0.84 5.63 6.97
C GLY A 38 1.06 6.40 5.66
N VAL A 39 0.64 7.67 5.66
CA VAL A 39 0.47 8.50 4.45
C VAL A 39 1.76 9.16 3.94
N GLU A 40 2.80 9.25 4.77
CA GLU A 40 4.03 9.97 4.44
C GLU A 40 4.79 9.31 3.28
N GLY A 41 5.00 7.99 3.36
CA GLY A 41 5.66 7.22 2.30
C GLY A 41 4.95 7.35 0.95
N MET A 42 3.62 7.40 0.97
CA MET A 42 2.79 7.57 -0.24
C MET A 42 3.00 8.94 -0.86
N THR A 43 2.97 9.98 -0.05
CA THR A 43 3.21 11.35 -0.51
C THR A 43 4.59 11.48 -1.15
N ARG A 44 5.63 10.92 -0.52
CA ARG A 44 7.00 10.96 -1.05
C ARG A 44 7.14 10.20 -2.37
N TYR A 45 6.56 9.01 -2.47
CA TYR A 45 6.61 8.21 -3.70
C TYR A 45 5.90 8.92 -4.86
N LEU A 46 4.69 9.41 -4.64
CA LEU A 46 3.91 10.11 -5.68
C LEU A 46 4.59 11.41 -6.12
N ARG A 47 5.17 12.18 -5.19
CA ARG A 47 6.00 13.34 -5.56
C ARG A 47 7.17 12.93 -6.46
N GLY A 48 7.89 11.85 -6.14
CA GLY A 48 9.01 11.40 -6.97
C GLY A 48 8.61 11.04 -8.42
N ILE A 49 7.37 10.57 -8.64
CA ILE A 49 6.87 10.20 -9.97
C ILE A 49 6.25 11.38 -10.71
N PHE A 50 5.48 12.21 -10.00
CA PHE A 50 4.65 13.25 -10.60
C PHE A 50 5.22 14.67 -10.45
N ALA A 51 6.37 14.87 -9.80
CA ALA A 51 7.00 16.21 -9.65
C ALA A 51 7.70 16.74 -10.91
N SER A 52 7.41 16.18 -12.08
CA SER A 52 7.78 16.77 -13.36
C SER A 52 6.52 17.00 -14.20
N VAL A 53 5.87 18.13 -13.91
CA VAL A 53 5.17 18.98 -14.89
C VAL A 53 5.39 20.43 -14.48
#